data_AF-A0A367B5Y4-F1
#
_entry.id   AF-A0A367B5Y4-F1
#
_cell.length_a   1.000
_cell.length_b   1.000
_cell.length_c   1.000
_cell.angle_alpha   90.00
_cell.angle_beta   90.00
_cell.angle_gamma   90.00
#
_symmetry.space_group_name_H-M   'P 1'
#
loop_
_entity.id
_entity.type
_entity.pdbx_description
1 polymer ?
#
loop_
_entity_poly.entity_id
_entity_poly.type
_entity_poly.pdbx_seq_one_letter_code
_entity_poly.pdbx_strand_id
1 'polypeptide(L)'
;MVAGLVLATTLASGCSSAESADGGATGTGGRAPAAASSAGAVFEGSDAEYDAAILDCLAGRGWPAVTTDGAATFPGSEGDPEGFDRAFAACQRELGTPAPPDYSDAQFAAMYEFQVGTRECLIGLGYPISEPPTVQQWTDSYRASLSNGQPPWLPWFELTAPAPGVEEQCPQAPRDGWPAYFAAQGVDG
;
A
#
# COMPACT_ATOMS: atom_id res chain seq x y z
N MET A 1 -2.26 -31.47 52.23
CA MET A 1 -3.01 -32.54 51.55
C MET A 1 -3.28 -32.00 50.15
N VAL A 2 -2.75 -32.47 49.01
CA VAL A 2 -2.05 -33.68 48.55
C VAL A 2 -1.10 -33.19 47.42
N ALA A 3 0.21 -33.10 47.64
CA ALA A 3 1.29 -33.92 47.06
C ALA A 3 1.01 -34.68 45.74
N GLY A 4 1.79 -34.39 44.69
CA GLY A 4 1.98 -35.23 43.48
C GLY A 4 2.95 -34.53 42.52
N LEU A 5 4.26 -34.71 42.63
CA LEU A 5 5.13 -35.83 42.21
C LEU A 5 5.26 -36.02 40.68
N VAL A 6 6.33 -35.39 40.16
CA VAL A 6 7.33 -35.81 39.14
C VAL A 6 7.03 -37.05 38.29
N LEU A 7 7.25 -36.93 36.97
CA LEU A 7 7.96 -37.94 36.17
C LEU A 7 8.53 -37.34 34.88
N ALA A 8 9.85 -37.22 34.84
CA ALA A 8 10.63 -37.13 33.62
C ALA A 8 10.90 -38.55 33.11
N THR A 9 10.80 -38.80 31.80
CA THR A 9 11.32 -40.02 31.19
C THR A 9 11.77 -39.74 29.76
N THR A 10 13.09 -39.69 29.59
CA THR A 10 13.81 -39.76 28.33
C THR A 10 13.79 -41.19 27.79
N LEU A 11 13.44 -41.37 26.51
CA LEU A 11 13.68 -42.59 25.75
C LEU A 11 14.58 -42.27 24.55
N ALA A 12 15.57 -43.14 24.39
CA ALA A 12 16.72 -43.03 23.51
C ALA A 12 16.51 -43.74 22.16
N SER A 13 17.49 -43.52 21.28
CA SER A 13 18.03 -44.48 20.30
C SER A 13 17.43 -44.51 18.89
N GLY A 14 18.12 -43.83 17.98
CA GLY A 14 18.05 -44.05 16.53
C GLY A 14 19.41 -43.76 15.90
N CYS A 15 20.36 -44.69 16.06
CA CYS A 15 21.62 -44.72 15.33
C CYS A 15 21.35 -45.20 13.90
N SER A 16 21.74 -44.44 12.89
CA SER A 16 22.02 -44.97 11.57
C SER A 16 23.29 -44.30 11.04
N SER A 17 24.35 -45.09 11.03
CA SER A 17 25.63 -44.77 10.43
C SER A 17 25.48 -44.65 8.92
N ALA A 18 25.94 -43.54 8.37
CA ALA A 18 26.40 -43.49 6.99
C ALA A 18 27.80 -42.86 7.03
N GLU A 19 28.82 -43.72 7.02
CA GLU A 19 30.16 -43.37 6.59
C GLU A 19 30.10 -42.97 5.12
N SER A 20 30.57 -41.77 4.80
CA SER A 20 31.00 -41.42 3.46
C SER A 20 32.23 -40.53 3.58
N ALA A 21 33.35 -41.22 3.42
CA ALA A 21 34.66 -40.79 2.98
C ALA A 21 34.89 -39.27 2.79
N ASP A 22 35.91 -38.80 3.51
CA ASP A 22 36.76 -37.69 3.17
C ASP A 22 37.12 -37.68 1.67
N GLY A 23 36.56 -36.71 0.96
CA GLY A 23 37.00 -36.25 -0.35
C GLY A 23 37.31 -34.76 -0.25
N GLY A 24 38.57 -34.43 0.04
CA GLY A 24 39.04 -33.05 0.05
C GLY A 24 38.83 -32.40 -1.31
N ALA A 25 38.15 -31.25 -1.31
CA ALA A 25 38.24 -30.26 -2.38
C ALA A 25 38.20 -28.86 -1.75
N THR A 26 39.36 -28.21 -1.74
CA THR A 26 39.50 -26.76 -1.65
C THR A 26 38.61 -26.10 -2.71
N GLY A 27 37.61 -25.33 -2.28
CA GLY A 27 36.69 -24.63 -3.17
C GLY A 27 36.03 -23.44 -2.48
N THR A 28 36.70 -22.29 -2.58
CA THR A 28 36.12 -20.93 -2.68
C THR A 28 34.70 -20.71 -2.14
N GLY A 29 34.62 -20.03 -0.99
CA GLY A 29 33.69 -18.92 -0.71
C GLY A 29 32.37 -18.88 -1.46
N GLY A 30 31.44 -19.78 -1.14
CA GLY A 30 30.02 -19.58 -1.41
C GLY A 30 29.37 -18.84 -0.25
N ARG A 31 29.57 -17.52 -0.16
CA ARG A 31 28.70 -16.68 0.67
C ARG A 31 27.29 -16.89 0.12
N ALA A 32 26.46 -17.62 0.87
CA ALA A 32 25.02 -17.66 0.59
C ALA A 32 24.58 -16.21 0.37
N PRO A 33 23.86 -15.88 -0.71
CA PRO A 33 23.30 -14.55 -0.84
C PRO A 33 22.50 -14.34 0.44
N ALA A 34 22.94 -13.36 1.23
CA ALA A 34 22.13 -12.85 2.30
C ALA A 34 20.78 -12.55 1.63
N ALA A 35 19.72 -13.18 2.11
CA ALA A 35 18.38 -12.75 1.79
C ALA A 35 18.39 -11.24 2.04
N ALA A 36 18.43 -10.48 0.96
CA ALA A 36 18.36 -9.04 1.03
C ALA A 36 16.99 -8.81 1.63
N SER A 37 16.96 -8.39 2.89
CA SER A 37 15.77 -7.82 3.50
C SER A 37 15.39 -6.61 2.66
N SER A 38 14.56 -6.82 1.64
CA SER A 38 13.94 -5.78 0.81
C SER A 38 12.76 -5.15 1.54
N ALA A 39 12.89 -4.93 2.86
CA ALA A 39 12.01 -4.01 3.56
C ALA A 39 12.49 -2.59 3.21
N GLY A 40 11.93 -2.02 2.14
CA GLY A 40 12.24 -0.65 1.71
C GLY A 40 12.87 -0.50 0.32
N ALA A 41 12.76 -1.51 -0.56
CA ALA A 41 13.11 -1.31 -1.96
C ALA A 41 12.08 -0.36 -2.61
N VAL A 42 12.55 0.65 -3.34
CA VAL A 42 11.71 1.49 -4.20
C VAL A 42 11.60 0.79 -5.56
N PHE A 43 10.38 0.69 -6.09
CA PHE A 43 10.16 0.16 -7.43
C PHE A 43 10.74 1.12 -8.46
N GLU A 44 11.63 0.61 -9.32
CA GLU A 44 12.22 1.37 -10.42
C GLU A 44 11.28 1.30 -11.64
N GLY A 45 10.41 2.30 -11.79
CA GLY A 45 9.50 2.42 -12.92
C GLY A 45 8.43 3.49 -12.70
N SER A 46 7.60 3.69 -13.71
CA SER A 46 6.41 4.54 -13.63
C SER A 46 5.30 3.88 -12.81
N ASP A 47 4.34 4.68 -12.32
CA ASP A 47 3.16 4.16 -11.60
C ASP A 47 2.39 3.12 -12.44
N ALA A 48 2.25 3.35 -13.75
CA ALA A 48 1.59 2.40 -14.65
C ALA A 48 2.34 1.06 -14.77
N GLU A 49 3.67 1.09 -14.75
CA GLU A 49 4.50 -0.12 -14.75
C GLU A 49 4.41 -0.85 -13.39
N TYR A 50 4.38 -0.09 -12.29
CA TYR A 50 4.17 -0.65 -10.95
C TYR A 50 2.80 -1.33 -10.82
N ASP A 51 1.74 -0.67 -11.28
CA ASP A 51 0.38 -1.22 -11.28
C ASP A 51 0.32 -2.52 -12.10
N ALA A 52 0.89 -2.52 -13.31
CA ALA A 52 0.97 -3.72 -14.14
C ALA A 52 1.74 -4.86 -13.46
N ALA A 53 2.87 -4.55 -12.79
CA ALA A 53 3.67 -5.54 -12.08
C ALA A 53 2.93 -6.12 -10.87
N ILE A 54 2.19 -5.30 -10.12
CA ILE A 54 1.33 -5.77 -9.02
C ILE A 54 0.23 -6.70 -9.54
N LEU A 55 -0.45 -6.33 -10.62
CA LEU A 55 -1.50 -7.15 -11.22
C LEU A 55 -0.98 -8.52 -11.69
N ASP A 56 0.19 -8.55 -12.34
CA ASP A 56 0.83 -9.80 -12.76
C ASP A 56 1.23 -10.67 -11.56
N CYS A 57 1.82 -10.05 -10.53
CA CYS A 57 2.22 -10.72 -9.30
C CYS A 57 1.05 -11.37 -8.55
N LEU A 58 -0.09 -10.66 -8.48
CA LEU A 58 -1.33 -11.14 -7.87
C LEU A 58 -1.96 -12.25 -8.70
N ALA A 59 -2.00 -12.11 -10.03
CA ALA A 59 -2.51 -13.15 -10.93
C ALA A 59 -1.70 -14.46 -10.77
N GLY A 60 -0.37 -14.37 -10.70
CA GLY A 60 0.50 -15.51 -10.41
C GLY A 60 0.27 -16.18 -9.04
N ARG A 61 -0.43 -15.50 -8.13
CA ARG A 61 -0.82 -15.99 -6.79
C ARG A 61 -2.29 -16.43 -6.71
N GLY A 62 -2.98 -16.50 -7.84
CA GLY A 62 -4.38 -16.92 -7.89
C GLY A 62 -5.39 -15.79 -7.65
N TRP A 63 -4.94 -14.53 -7.72
CA TRP A 63 -5.79 -13.33 -7.59
C TRP A 63 -5.82 -12.53 -8.90
N PRO A 64 -6.35 -13.08 -10.01
CA PRO A 64 -6.43 -12.35 -11.26
C PRO A 64 -7.42 -11.18 -11.15
N ALA A 65 -7.03 -10.02 -11.66
CA ALA A 65 -7.91 -8.87 -11.74
C ALA A 65 -8.83 -8.91 -12.97
N VAL A 66 -9.99 -8.30 -12.85
CA VAL A 66 -10.87 -7.90 -13.96
C VAL A 66 -10.84 -6.40 -14.03
N THR A 67 -10.40 -5.85 -15.17
CA THR A 67 -10.36 -4.41 -15.40
C THR A 67 -11.61 -3.96 -16.15
N THR A 68 -12.32 -2.98 -15.57
CA THR A 68 -13.49 -2.34 -16.19
C THR A 68 -13.32 -0.83 -16.06
N ASP A 69 -13.40 -0.10 -17.18
CA ASP A 69 -13.26 1.37 -17.22
C ASP A 69 -11.99 1.91 -16.52
N GLY A 70 -10.89 1.15 -16.62
CA GLY A 70 -9.61 1.51 -15.99
C GLY A 70 -9.49 1.14 -14.51
N ALA A 71 -10.55 0.67 -13.86
CA ALA A 71 -10.51 0.17 -12.49
C ALA A 71 -10.26 -1.35 -12.46
N ALA A 72 -9.29 -1.80 -11.67
CA ALA A 72 -9.06 -3.22 -11.41
C ALA A 72 -9.94 -3.72 -10.25
N THR A 73 -10.64 -4.83 -10.46
CA THR A 73 -11.42 -5.54 -9.43
C THR A 73 -10.86 -6.95 -9.26
N PHE A 74 -10.93 -7.52 -8.06
CA PHE A 74 -10.38 -8.85 -7.77
C PHE A 74 -11.51 -9.80 -7.35
N PRO A 75 -12.14 -10.52 -8.29
CA PRO A 75 -13.21 -11.46 -7.95
C PRO A 75 -12.73 -12.50 -6.94
N GLY A 76 -13.51 -12.68 -5.87
CA GLY A 76 -13.21 -13.65 -4.82
C GLY A 76 -12.41 -13.11 -3.64
N SER A 77 -11.84 -11.90 -3.70
CA SER A 77 -11.18 -11.27 -2.54
C SER A 77 -12.15 -11.06 -1.38
N GLU A 78 -13.43 -10.79 -1.66
CA GLU A 78 -14.49 -10.68 -0.65
C GLU A 78 -14.69 -11.97 0.17
N GLY A 79 -14.36 -13.13 -0.41
CA GLY A 79 -14.47 -14.43 0.24
C GLY A 79 -13.27 -14.79 1.13
N ASP A 80 -12.12 -14.16 0.91
CA ASP A 80 -10.88 -14.33 1.70
C ASP A 80 -10.04 -13.03 1.67
N PRO A 81 -10.47 -11.98 2.39
CA PRO A 81 -9.80 -10.68 2.39
C PRO A 81 -8.40 -10.77 3.01
N GLU A 82 -8.22 -11.57 4.05
CA GLU A 82 -6.92 -11.75 4.68
C GLU A 82 -5.92 -12.46 3.74
N GLY A 83 -6.39 -13.43 2.95
CA GLY A 83 -5.57 -14.08 1.93
C GLY A 83 -5.14 -13.14 0.84
N PHE A 84 -6.06 -12.29 0.37
CA PHE A 84 -5.76 -11.24 -0.59
C PHE A 84 -4.73 -10.24 -0.03
N ASP A 85 -4.94 -9.72 1.18
CA ASP A 85 -4.03 -8.77 1.82
C ASP A 85 -2.61 -9.35 1.99
N ARG A 86 -2.51 -10.63 2.38
CA ARG A 86 -1.21 -11.31 2.47
C ARG A 86 -0.52 -11.43 1.11
N ALA A 87 -1.26 -11.77 0.05
CA ALA A 87 -0.71 -11.88 -1.30
C ALA A 87 -0.27 -10.52 -1.83
N PHE A 88 -1.08 -9.48 -1.63
CA PHE A 88 -0.77 -8.11 -1.99
C PHE A 88 0.49 -7.61 -1.27
N ALA A 89 0.56 -7.77 0.05
CA ALA A 89 1.74 -7.40 0.82
C ALA A 89 2.99 -8.20 0.41
N ALA A 90 2.84 -9.46 -0.03
CA ALA A 90 3.96 -10.22 -0.59
C ALA A 90 4.45 -9.63 -1.92
N CYS A 91 3.52 -9.27 -2.82
CA CYS A 91 3.86 -8.60 -4.06
C CYS A 91 4.59 -7.28 -3.85
N GLN A 92 4.13 -6.44 -2.92
CA GLN A 92 4.82 -5.19 -2.57
C GLN A 92 6.24 -5.43 -2.02
N ARG A 93 6.47 -6.47 -1.22
CA ARG A 93 7.81 -6.78 -0.71
C ARG A 93 8.77 -7.29 -1.80
N GLU A 94 8.24 -7.94 -2.83
CA GLU A 94 9.02 -8.46 -3.95
C GLU A 94 9.35 -7.38 -4.97
N LEU A 95 8.37 -6.52 -5.29
CA LEU A 95 8.51 -5.45 -6.27
C LEU A 95 9.16 -4.18 -5.69
N GLY A 96 9.06 -3.99 -4.38
CA GLY A 96 9.25 -2.68 -3.75
C GLY A 96 7.97 -1.84 -3.82
N THR A 97 8.01 -0.64 -3.25
CA THR A 97 6.91 0.34 -3.34
C THR A 97 7.27 1.44 -4.31
N PRO A 98 6.31 2.01 -5.06
CA PRO A 98 6.58 3.16 -5.91
C PRO A 98 7.09 4.31 -5.05
N ALA A 99 7.93 5.16 -5.63
CA ALA A 99 8.31 6.38 -4.96
C ALA A 99 7.04 7.21 -4.71
N PRO A 100 6.85 7.77 -3.50
CA PRO A 100 5.74 8.68 -3.29
C PRO A 100 5.86 9.84 -4.29
N PRO A 101 4.74 10.33 -4.84
CA PRO A 101 4.78 11.45 -5.77
C PRO A 101 5.42 12.66 -5.09
N ASP A 102 6.41 13.27 -5.76
CA ASP A 102 7.08 14.47 -5.30
C ASP A 102 6.37 15.70 -5.85
N TYR A 103 5.37 16.18 -5.11
CA TYR A 103 4.63 17.37 -5.50
C TYR A 103 5.36 18.64 -5.05
N SER A 104 5.40 19.63 -5.94
CA SER A 104 5.89 20.98 -5.62
C SER A 104 4.94 21.69 -4.63
N ASP A 105 5.43 22.74 -3.95
CA ASP A 105 4.57 23.55 -3.07
C ASP A 105 3.36 24.15 -3.81
N ALA A 106 3.53 24.50 -5.09
CA ALA A 106 2.45 25.01 -5.92
C ALA A 106 1.41 23.93 -6.24
N GLN A 107 1.86 22.69 -6.48
CA GLN A 107 0.96 21.56 -6.66
C GLN A 107 0.19 21.24 -5.37
N PHE A 108 0.85 21.26 -4.20
CA PHE A 108 0.16 21.12 -2.92
C PHE A 108 -0.86 22.23 -2.68
N ALA A 109 -0.54 23.48 -3.02
CA ALA A 109 -1.50 24.58 -2.91
C ALA A 109 -2.73 24.35 -3.82
N ALA A 110 -2.53 23.92 -5.06
CA ALA A 110 -3.62 23.60 -5.97
C ALA A 110 -4.47 22.42 -5.49
N MET A 111 -3.84 21.38 -4.92
CA MET A 111 -4.56 20.27 -4.29
C MET A 111 -5.39 20.75 -3.10
N TYR A 112 -4.83 21.60 -2.24
CA TYR A 112 -5.55 22.17 -1.10
C TYR A 112 -6.77 22.98 -1.55
N GLU A 113 -6.63 23.84 -2.56
CA GLU A 113 -7.74 24.60 -3.13
C GLU A 113 -8.85 23.69 -3.68
N PHE A 114 -8.46 22.61 -4.38
CA PHE A 114 -9.42 21.59 -4.80
C PHE A 114 -10.20 21.02 -3.61
N GLN A 115 -9.51 20.64 -2.53
CA GLN A 115 -10.16 20.07 -1.34
C GLN A 115 -11.07 21.07 -0.62
N VAL A 116 -10.72 22.35 -0.59
CA VAL A 116 -11.61 23.42 -0.07
C VAL A 116 -12.86 23.54 -0.95
N GLY A 117 -12.74 23.48 -2.27
CA GLY A 117 -13.89 23.47 -3.18
C GLY A 117 -14.80 22.25 -2.98
N THR A 118 -14.21 21.06 -2.80
CA THR A 118 -14.96 19.84 -2.48
C THR A 118 -15.70 19.97 -1.15
N ARG A 119 -15.07 20.56 -0.12
CA ARG A 119 -15.74 20.87 1.15
C ARG A 119 -16.96 21.76 0.95
N GLU A 120 -16.81 22.86 0.21
CA GLU A 120 -17.92 23.80 -0.03
C GLU A 120 -19.10 23.12 -0.74
N CYS A 121 -18.81 22.27 -1.72
CA CYS A 121 -19.80 21.45 -2.39
C CYS A 121 -20.55 20.53 -1.42
N LEU A 122 -19.82 19.79 -0.57
CA LEU A 122 -20.40 18.87 0.41
C LEU A 122 -21.27 19.60 1.45
N ILE A 123 -20.82 20.76 1.93
CA ILE A 123 -21.63 21.62 2.82
C ILE A 123 -22.91 22.07 2.11
N GLY A 124 -22.83 22.42 0.82
CA GLY A 124 -23.98 22.75 -0.01
C GLY A 124 -25.01 21.62 -0.14
N LEU A 125 -24.56 20.37 -0.06
CA LEU A 125 -25.41 19.18 -0.01
C LEU A 125 -25.90 18.81 1.39
N GLY A 126 -25.53 19.58 2.42
CA GLY A 126 -25.96 19.40 3.80
C GLY A 126 -25.06 18.51 4.65
N TYR A 127 -23.86 18.15 4.18
CA TYR A 127 -22.90 17.40 4.98
C TYR A 127 -22.15 18.31 5.97
N PRO A 128 -22.01 17.91 7.24
CA PRO A 128 -21.23 18.66 8.21
C PRO A 128 -19.74 18.39 8.03
N ILE A 129 -19.03 19.28 7.33
CA ILE A 129 -17.58 19.18 7.14
C ILE A 129 -16.86 20.22 8.01
N SER A 130 -15.86 19.78 8.77
CA SER A 130 -15.05 20.66 9.62
C SER A 130 -14.32 21.76 8.81
N GLU A 131 -13.93 22.85 9.47
CA GLU A 131 -13.10 23.88 8.82
C GLU A 131 -11.74 23.30 8.42
N PRO A 132 -11.23 23.62 7.21
CA PRO A 132 -9.95 23.09 6.77
C PRO A 132 -8.81 23.65 7.65
N PRO A 133 -7.73 22.86 7.87
CA PRO A 133 -6.49 23.41 8.40
C PRO A 133 -5.92 24.46 7.45
N THR A 134 -4.95 25.25 7.89
CA THR A 134 -4.22 26.16 6.98
C THR A 134 -3.50 25.36 5.88
N VAL A 135 -3.26 25.99 4.71
CA VAL A 135 -2.55 25.34 3.59
C VAL A 135 -1.20 24.74 4.01
N GLN A 136 -0.46 25.42 4.88
CA GLN A 136 0.83 24.93 5.38
C GLN A 136 0.65 23.68 6.27
N GLN A 137 -0.27 23.73 7.23
CA GLN A 137 -0.57 22.58 8.09
C GLN A 137 -1.08 21.38 7.27
N TRP A 138 -1.92 21.64 6.26
CA TRP A 138 -2.40 20.61 5.36
C TRP A 138 -1.25 19.98 4.58
N THR A 139 -0.40 20.78 3.95
CA THR A 139 0.77 20.33 3.19
C THR A 139 1.72 19.50 4.05
N ASP A 140 2.03 19.96 5.26
CA ASP A 140 2.89 19.24 6.20
C ASP A 140 2.27 17.89 6.59
N SER A 141 0.95 17.86 6.86
CA SER A 141 0.25 16.61 7.17
C SER A 141 0.18 15.66 5.97
N TYR A 142 0.04 16.18 4.76
CA TYR A 142 0.00 15.39 3.53
C TYR A 142 1.37 14.76 3.27
N ARG A 143 2.45 15.53 3.37
CA ARG A 143 3.82 14.99 3.26
C ARG A 143 4.12 13.93 4.31
N ALA A 144 3.67 14.15 5.55
CA ALA A 144 3.80 13.15 6.60
C ALA A 144 3.02 11.87 6.25
N SER A 145 1.82 11.99 5.67
CA SER A 145 0.98 10.86 5.27
C SER A 145 1.65 9.92 4.27
N LEU A 146 2.44 10.49 3.34
CA LEU A 146 3.21 9.73 2.36
C LEU A 146 4.29 8.84 3.01
N SER A 147 4.70 9.17 4.24
CA SER A 147 5.75 8.44 4.96
C SER A 147 5.21 7.55 6.09
N ASN A 148 4.13 7.95 6.77
CA ASN A 148 3.67 7.28 7.99
C ASN A 148 2.23 6.72 7.89
N GLY A 149 1.56 6.91 6.76
CA GLY A 149 0.20 6.42 6.51
C GLY A 149 -0.90 7.10 7.34
N GLN A 150 -0.59 8.15 8.11
CA GLN A 150 -1.62 8.94 8.80
C GLN A 150 -2.31 9.83 7.78
N PRO A 151 -3.63 9.70 7.58
CA PRO A 151 -4.33 10.44 6.54
C PRO A 151 -4.28 11.94 6.82
N PRO A 152 -4.05 12.79 5.80
CA PRO A 152 -4.23 14.22 5.93
C PRO A 152 -5.71 14.55 6.05
N TRP A 153 -6.02 15.80 6.37
CA TRP A 153 -7.40 16.27 6.29
C TRP A 153 -7.89 16.19 4.83
N LEU A 154 -9.00 15.47 4.62
CA LEU A 154 -9.74 15.40 3.37
C LEU A 154 -11.24 15.44 3.70
N PRO A 155 -12.06 16.29 3.05
CA PRO A 155 -13.48 16.43 3.36
C PRO A 155 -14.24 15.09 3.36
N TRP A 156 -13.88 14.22 2.42
CA TRP A 156 -14.51 12.92 2.24
C TRP A 156 -14.26 11.92 3.36
N PHE A 157 -13.17 12.07 4.11
CA PHE A 157 -12.89 11.20 5.27
C PHE A 157 -13.77 11.53 6.48
N GLU A 158 -14.49 12.67 6.45
CA GLU A 158 -15.47 13.03 7.47
C GLU A 158 -16.87 12.47 7.18
N LEU A 159 -17.07 11.88 5.99
CA LEU A 159 -18.35 11.29 5.61
C LEU A 159 -18.47 9.85 6.16
N THR A 160 -19.53 9.58 6.90
CA THR A 160 -19.79 8.22 7.43
C THR A 160 -20.61 7.36 6.46
N ALA A 161 -21.51 7.97 5.68
CA ALA A 161 -22.40 7.28 4.74
C ALA A 161 -22.91 8.28 3.68
N PRO A 162 -22.10 8.65 2.67
CA PRO A 162 -22.55 9.55 1.62
C PRO A 162 -23.70 8.93 0.83
N ALA A 163 -24.69 9.75 0.46
CA ALA A 163 -25.76 9.32 -0.43
C ALA A 163 -25.21 8.93 -1.82
N PRO A 164 -25.90 8.06 -2.57
CA PRO A 164 -25.55 7.79 -3.97
C PRO A 164 -25.54 9.09 -4.80
N GLY A 165 -24.58 9.24 -5.70
CA GLY A 165 -24.50 10.43 -6.57
C GLY A 165 -23.70 11.61 -6.00
N VAL A 166 -23.18 11.51 -4.76
CA VAL A 166 -22.43 12.60 -4.12
C VAL A 166 -21.04 12.74 -4.71
N GLU A 167 -20.37 11.64 -5.06
CA GLU A 167 -19.03 11.66 -5.68
C GLU A 167 -19.07 12.35 -7.04
N GLU A 168 -20.12 12.10 -7.80
CA GLU A 168 -20.34 12.69 -9.11
C GLU A 168 -20.54 14.21 -9.03
N GLN A 169 -21.14 14.70 -7.93
CA GLN A 169 -21.41 16.11 -7.67
C GLN A 169 -20.23 16.83 -7.01
N CYS A 170 -19.58 16.20 -6.03
CA CYS A 170 -18.52 16.76 -5.20
C CYS A 170 -17.28 15.86 -5.20
N PRO A 171 -16.55 15.74 -6.33
CA PRO A 171 -15.52 14.71 -6.50
C PRO A 171 -14.40 14.74 -5.44
N GLN A 172 -13.93 13.54 -5.05
CA GLN A 172 -12.79 13.32 -4.14
C GLN A 172 -11.46 13.76 -4.73
N ALA A 173 -11.32 13.59 -6.04
CA ALA A 173 -10.14 13.92 -6.82
C ALA A 173 -10.56 14.42 -8.20
N PRO A 174 -9.67 15.13 -8.92
CA PRO A 174 -9.94 15.50 -10.30
C PRO A 174 -10.22 14.27 -11.17
N ARG A 175 -11.25 14.35 -12.03
CA ARG A 175 -11.72 13.21 -12.85
C ARG A 175 -10.65 12.64 -13.78
N ASP A 176 -9.78 13.52 -14.29
CA ASP A 176 -8.68 13.16 -15.19
C ASP A 176 -7.34 12.98 -14.45
N GLY A 177 -7.38 12.93 -13.11
CA GLY A 177 -6.22 12.81 -12.25
C GLY A 177 -5.49 14.13 -11.96
N TRP A 178 -4.61 14.08 -10.95
CA TRP A 178 -3.83 15.24 -10.51
C TRP A 178 -2.93 15.83 -11.61
N PRO A 179 -2.22 15.05 -12.45
CA PRO A 179 -1.38 15.63 -13.50
C PRO A 179 -2.17 16.49 -14.51
N ALA A 180 -3.34 16.00 -14.96
CA ALA A 180 -4.20 16.75 -15.87
C ALA A 180 -4.77 18.00 -15.18
N TYR A 181 -5.12 17.89 -13.90
CA TYR A 181 -5.57 19.03 -13.10
C TYR A 181 -4.49 20.11 -12.99
N PHE A 182 -3.25 19.75 -12.64
CA PHE A 182 -2.15 20.71 -12.55
C PHE A 182 -1.87 21.40 -13.88
N ALA A 183 -1.84 20.63 -14.98
CA ALA A 183 -1.69 21.18 -16.32
C ALA A 183 -2.81 22.17 -16.67
N ALA A 184 -4.06 21.86 -16.31
CA ALA A 184 -5.20 22.76 -16.54
C ALA A 184 -5.14 24.05 -15.70
N GLN A 185 -4.49 24.01 -14.52
CA GLN A 185 -4.25 25.19 -13.68
C GLN A 185 -2.97 25.97 -14.07
N GLY A 186 -2.18 25.48 -15.03
CA GLY A 186 -0.88 26.07 -15.35
C GLY A 186 0.14 25.94 -14.22
N VAL A 187 0.00 24.90 -13.39
CA VAL A 187 0.92 24.57 -12.30
C VAL A 187 1.89 23.53 -12.82
N ASP A 188 3.11 23.97 -13.14
CA ASP A 188 4.19 23.07 -13.54
C ASP A 188 4.87 22.43 -12.31
N GLY A 189 5.39 21.22 -12.51
CA GLY A 189 6.16 20.44 -11.54
C GLY A 189 7.63 20.85 -11.50
#